data_AF-H2YRL7-F1
#
_entry.id   AF-H2YRL7-F1
#
_cell.length_a   1.000
_cell.length_b   1.000
_cell.length_c   1.000
_cell.angle_alpha   90.00
_cell.angle_beta   90.00
_cell.angle_gamma   90.00
#
_symmetry.space_group_name_H-M   'P 1'
#
loop_
_entity.id
_entity.type
_entity.pdbx_description
1 polymer ?
#
loop_
_entity_poly.entity_id
_entity_poly.type
_entity_poly.pdbx_seq_one_letter_code
_entity_poly.pdbx_strand_id
1 'polypeptide(L)'
;MEAIVALQTAYDDASDSDHTDSDTPATEDELLHLKPLPTAPSLSIATIKSAPDVITKDDVKLVQVINHVDNKTVLFNPTYEQMHAPEQGPANPFKTKQQLAQKNMLSGYVQDAHFNHFNFENQRRTFHSYGYAIDPSVDSSSSGDKIVVSNVDFDHDPDEQKTYKEATPVDARDAKTVFEKVKKRPEDKRKRIRQNDASDLEGFLGPWGGFVDEQKIAKPDE
;
A
#
# COMPACT_ATOMS: atom_id res chain seq x y z
N MET A 1 47.25 -15.31 13.56
CA MET A 1 47.45 -14.93 12.14
C MET A 1 48.84 -14.37 12.06
N GLU A 2 49.79 -15.27 11.86
CA GLU A 2 51.23 -15.06 11.85
C GLU A 2 51.65 -14.54 10.47
N ALA A 3 52.18 -13.32 10.38
CA ALA A 3 53.03 -12.82 9.30
C ALA A 3 53.48 -11.39 9.66
N ILE A 4 54.43 -11.28 10.60
CA ILE A 4 55.21 -10.05 10.82
C ILE A 4 56.68 -10.43 10.69
N VAL A 5 57.47 -9.53 10.10
CA VAL A 5 58.94 -9.43 10.22
C VAL A 5 59.75 -10.38 9.33
N ALA A 6 60.20 -9.87 8.18
CA ALA A 6 61.43 -10.33 7.53
C ALA A 6 61.99 -9.23 6.60
N LEU A 7 62.47 -8.13 7.19
CA LEU A 7 63.22 -7.09 6.47
C LEU A 7 64.33 -6.55 7.39
N GLN A 8 65.34 -7.37 7.65
CA GLN A 8 66.66 -6.92 8.14
C GLN A 8 67.60 -8.12 8.23
N THR A 9 68.51 -8.24 7.26
CA THR A 9 69.89 -8.77 7.40
C THR A 9 70.52 -8.99 6.03
N ALA A 10 71.30 -8.02 5.57
CA ALA A 10 72.43 -8.24 4.66
C ALA A 10 73.30 -6.98 4.68
N TYR A 11 74.00 -6.79 5.79
CA TYR A 11 75.14 -5.87 5.91
C TYR A 11 76.29 -6.75 6.39
N ASP A 12 77.22 -7.03 5.49
CA ASP A 12 78.64 -7.34 5.70
C ASP A 12 79.14 -8.12 4.48
N ASP A 13 79.94 -7.46 3.63
CA ASP A 13 81.28 -7.97 3.34
C ASP A 13 82.12 -6.85 2.70
N ALA A 14 83.23 -6.53 3.34
CA ALA A 14 84.25 -5.61 2.84
C ALA A 14 85.37 -6.46 2.26
N SER A 15 85.58 -6.41 0.94
CA SER A 15 86.74 -7.02 0.30
C SER A 15 87.37 -6.05 -0.70
N ASP A 16 88.55 -5.61 -0.31
CA ASP A 16 89.56 -4.82 -1.01
C ASP A 16 90.29 -5.70 -2.03
N SER A 17 90.41 -5.27 -3.30
CA SER A 17 91.65 -5.43 -4.10
C SER A 17 91.51 -5.07 -5.58
N ASP A 18 92.42 -4.19 -5.98
CA ASP A 18 93.14 -4.03 -7.25
C ASP A 18 92.43 -4.04 -8.61
N HIS A 19 92.53 -2.85 -9.21
CA HIS A 19 92.40 -2.53 -10.62
C HIS A 19 93.37 -3.37 -11.48
N THR A 20 92.81 -4.20 -12.35
CA THR A 20 93.52 -4.78 -13.49
C THR A 20 92.80 -4.35 -14.76
N ASP A 21 93.44 -3.48 -15.54
CA ASP A 21 93.03 -3.11 -16.90
C ASP A 21 93.00 -4.38 -17.76
N SER A 22 91.80 -4.85 -18.06
CA SER A 22 91.57 -5.81 -19.12
C SER A 22 90.47 -5.27 -20.02
N ASP A 23 90.84 -5.01 -21.28
CA ASP A 23 89.94 -4.63 -22.38
C ASP A 23 88.84 -5.69 -22.54
N THR A 24 87.77 -5.53 -21.77
CA THR A 24 86.54 -6.30 -21.88
C THR A 24 85.47 -5.37 -22.45
N PRO A 25 84.64 -5.82 -23.42
CA PRO A 25 83.60 -4.97 -23.96
C PRO A 25 82.65 -4.58 -22.82
N ALA A 26 82.48 -3.25 -22.62
CA ALA A 26 81.67 -2.68 -21.56
C ALA A 26 80.33 -3.43 -21.44
N THR A 27 80.05 -3.93 -20.25
CA THR A 27 78.82 -4.69 -19.99
C THR A 27 77.62 -3.76 -20.07
N GLU A 28 76.45 -4.28 -20.45
CA GLU A 28 75.23 -3.46 -20.66
C GLU A 28 74.82 -2.64 -19.41
N ASP A 29 75.27 -3.08 -18.23
CA ASP A 29 75.06 -2.43 -16.93
C ASP A 29 75.95 -1.19 -16.73
N GLU A 30 77.18 -1.19 -17.25
CA GLU A 30 78.07 -0.02 -17.19
C GLU A 30 77.59 1.11 -18.10
N LEU A 31 76.85 0.81 -19.18
CA LEU A 31 76.30 1.79 -20.12
C LEU A 31 74.93 2.35 -19.70
N LEU A 32 74.37 1.93 -18.55
CA LEU A 32 73.04 2.37 -18.10
C LEU A 32 72.97 3.86 -17.80
N HIS A 33 74.05 4.48 -17.32
CA HIS A 33 74.11 5.91 -17.02
C HIS A 33 74.13 6.81 -18.26
N LEU A 34 74.36 6.23 -19.45
CA LEU A 34 74.30 6.91 -20.75
C LEU A 34 72.93 6.79 -21.41
N LYS A 35 72.04 5.92 -20.90
CA LYS A 35 70.67 5.81 -21.39
C LYS A 35 69.86 6.99 -20.81
N PRO A 36 69.19 7.80 -21.65
CA PRO A 36 68.35 8.88 -21.14
C PRO A 36 67.29 8.27 -20.22
N LEU A 37 67.12 8.86 -19.02
CA LEU A 37 66.13 8.41 -18.06
C LEU A 37 64.78 8.27 -18.79
N PRO A 38 64.07 7.13 -18.68
CA PRO A 38 62.73 7.04 -19.24
C PRO A 38 61.94 8.19 -18.66
N THR A 39 61.37 9.02 -19.53
CA THR A 39 60.53 10.15 -19.14
C THR A 39 59.49 9.61 -18.18
N ALA A 40 59.68 9.82 -16.88
CA ALA A 40 58.67 9.56 -15.88
C ALA A 40 57.39 10.22 -16.40
N PRO A 41 56.19 9.66 -16.18
CA PRO A 41 54.97 10.35 -16.54
C PRO A 41 55.05 11.72 -15.87
N SER A 42 55.31 12.77 -16.66
CA SER A 42 55.26 14.13 -16.17
C SER A 42 53.91 14.20 -15.49
N LEU A 43 53.87 14.61 -14.22
CA LEU A 43 52.61 14.86 -13.54
C LEU A 43 51.88 15.89 -14.38
N SER A 44 51.04 15.40 -15.30
CA SER A 44 50.19 16.22 -16.11
C SER A 44 49.31 16.87 -15.08
N ILE A 45 49.52 18.17 -14.85
CA ILE A 45 48.62 18.99 -14.07
C ILE A 45 47.25 18.65 -14.61
N ALA A 46 46.45 17.93 -13.81
CA ALA A 46 45.12 17.56 -14.21
C ALA A 46 44.43 18.87 -14.56
N THR A 47 44.09 19.06 -15.82
CA THR A 47 43.37 20.25 -16.25
C THR A 47 42.03 20.15 -15.55
N ILE A 48 41.90 20.90 -14.45
CA ILE A 48 40.67 20.95 -13.67
C ILE A 48 39.61 21.50 -14.62
N LYS A 49 38.77 20.61 -15.16
CA LYS A 49 37.58 21.00 -15.90
C LYS A 49 36.65 21.68 -14.90
N SER A 50 36.74 23.01 -14.84
CA SER A 50 35.99 23.83 -13.89
C SER A 50 34.47 23.65 -14.01
N ALA A 51 33.98 23.15 -15.15
CA ALA A 51 32.60 22.76 -15.37
C ALA A 51 32.58 21.42 -16.16
N PRO A 52 32.46 20.28 -15.49
CA PRO A 52 32.17 19.02 -16.17
C PRO A 52 30.77 19.07 -16.80
N ASP A 53 30.52 18.28 -17.85
CA ASP A 53 29.18 18.15 -18.44
C ASP A 53 28.23 17.59 -17.38
N VAL A 54 27.37 18.46 -16.85
CA VAL A 54 26.34 18.08 -15.89
C VAL A 54 25.15 17.59 -16.69
N ILE A 55 25.00 16.27 -16.73
CA ILE A 55 23.81 15.63 -17.27
C ILE A 55 22.62 16.15 -16.46
N THR A 56 21.73 16.88 -17.12
CA THR A 56 20.51 17.37 -16.48
C THR A 56 19.48 16.26 -16.40
N LYS A 57 18.50 16.40 -15.49
CA LYS A 57 17.46 15.38 -15.32
C LYS A 57 16.66 15.13 -16.61
N ASP A 58 16.60 16.14 -17.48
CA ASP A 58 15.92 16.07 -18.78
C ASP A 58 16.71 15.23 -19.79
N ASP A 59 18.04 15.23 -19.72
CA ASP A 59 18.93 14.46 -20.61
C ASP A 59 18.82 12.95 -20.37
N VAL A 60 18.46 12.53 -19.16
CA VAL A 60 18.36 11.10 -18.77
C VAL A 60 16.99 10.51 -19.10
N LYS A 61 16.02 11.31 -19.61
CA LYS A 61 14.62 10.89 -19.75
C LYS A 61 14.08 10.18 -18.50
N LEU A 62 14.54 10.59 -17.32
CA LEU A 62 13.99 10.05 -16.09
C LEU A 62 12.54 10.47 -16.04
N VAL A 63 11.66 9.48 -15.91
CA VAL A 63 10.23 9.69 -15.71
C VAL A 63 10.09 10.60 -14.50
N GLN A 64 9.72 11.87 -14.73
CA GLN A 64 9.45 12.80 -13.64
C GLN A 64 8.17 12.33 -12.95
N VAL A 65 8.37 11.63 -11.84
CA VAL A 65 7.27 11.17 -10.98
C VAL A 65 6.66 12.38 -10.31
N ILE A 66 5.33 12.48 -10.37
CA ILE A 66 4.61 13.53 -9.66
C ILE A 66 4.63 13.19 -8.18
N ASN A 67 5.13 14.12 -7.36
CA ASN A 67 5.03 14.00 -5.91
C ASN A 67 3.59 14.34 -5.47
N HIS A 68 2.82 13.29 -5.18
CA HIS A 68 1.42 13.35 -4.73
C HIS A 68 1.28 13.76 -3.25
N VAL A 69 2.37 13.77 -2.47
CA VAL A 69 2.33 14.14 -1.05
C VAL A 69 2.09 15.64 -0.88
N ASP A 70 2.79 16.44 -1.68
CA ASP A 70 2.76 17.90 -1.57
C ASP A 70 1.72 18.53 -2.51
N ASN A 71 1.46 17.90 -3.67
CA ASN A 71 0.61 18.47 -4.72
C ASN A 71 -0.61 17.58 -5.00
N LYS A 72 -1.80 18.06 -4.61
CA LYS A 72 -3.08 17.37 -4.86
C LYS A 72 -3.68 17.67 -6.24
N THR A 73 -3.24 18.75 -6.89
CA THR A 73 -3.72 19.16 -8.22
C THR A 73 -2.60 19.04 -9.23
N VAL A 74 -2.92 18.56 -10.44
CA VAL A 74 -1.95 18.43 -11.53
C VAL A 74 -2.36 19.38 -12.67
N LEU A 75 -1.37 20.07 -13.24
CA LEU A 75 -1.59 21.10 -14.29
C LEU A 75 -1.50 20.56 -15.71
N PHE A 76 -1.01 19.32 -15.86
CA PHE A 76 -0.90 18.61 -17.14
C PHE A 76 -1.50 17.22 -17.00
N ASN A 77 -1.63 16.49 -18.10
CA ASN A 77 -2.12 15.12 -18.10
C ASN A 77 -0.92 14.16 -18.00
N PRO A 78 -0.57 13.64 -16.80
CA PRO A 78 0.51 12.69 -16.65
C PRO A 78 0.17 11.32 -17.22
N THR A 79 1.21 10.57 -17.54
CA THR A 79 1.07 9.14 -17.85
C THR A 79 0.80 8.34 -16.57
N TYR A 80 0.22 7.14 -16.71
CA TYR A 80 -0.06 6.25 -15.58
C TYR A 80 1.19 5.97 -14.74
N GLU A 81 2.33 5.69 -15.39
CA GLU A 81 3.60 5.41 -14.72
C GLU A 81 4.12 6.61 -13.92
N GLN A 82 3.92 7.84 -14.40
CA GLN A 82 4.32 9.06 -13.71
C GLN A 82 3.47 9.35 -12.45
N MET A 83 2.21 8.93 -12.45
CA MET A 83 1.25 9.23 -11.39
C MET A 83 1.14 8.13 -10.33
N HIS A 84 1.22 6.86 -10.72
CA HIS A 84 1.05 5.69 -9.86
C HIS A 84 2.37 4.99 -9.50
N ALA A 85 3.53 5.64 -9.72
CA ALA A 85 4.80 5.09 -9.26
C ALA A 85 4.83 4.95 -7.73
N PRO A 86 5.28 3.79 -7.20
CA PRO A 86 5.36 3.58 -5.75
C PRO A 86 6.46 4.44 -5.12
N GLU A 87 6.21 4.90 -3.89
CA GLU A 87 7.22 5.60 -3.08
C GLU A 87 8.40 4.67 -2.79
N GLN A 88 9.62 5.19 -3.02
CA GLN A 88 10.86 4.43 -2.85
C GLN A 88 11.44 4.64 -1.45
N GLY A 89 11.93 3.56 -0.83
CA GLY A 89 12.58 3.59 0.48
C GLY A 89 11.84 2.80 1.55
N PRO A 90 12.44 2.63 2.75
CA PRO A 90 11.83 1.89 3.83
C PRO A 90 10.67 2.68 4.48
N ALA A 91 9.61 1.98 4.85
CA ALA A 91 8.51 2.57 5.61
C ALA A 91 8.98 3.00 7.02
N ASN A 92 8.52 4.17 7.46
CA ASN A 92 8.88 4.69 8.78
C ASN A 92 8.24 3.85 9.90
N PRO A 93 9.04 3.18 10.77
CA PRO A 93 8.53 2.29 11.82
C PRO A 93 7.92 3.03 13.03
N PHE A 94 8.17 4.33 13.18
CA PHE A 94 7.70 5.12 14.33
C PHE A 94 6.30 5.69 14.14
N LYS A 95 5.67 5.47 12.97
CA LYS A 95 4.32 5.91 12.70
C LYS A 95 3.31 4.87 13.18
N THR A 96 2.26 5.33 13.87
CA THR A 96 1.13 4.46 14.21
C THR A 96 0.32 4.11 12.95
N LYS A 97 -0.52 3.07 13.01
CA LYS A 97 -1.42 2.70 11.88
C LYS A 97 -2.27 3.88 11.40
N GLN A 98 -2.77 4.71 12.34
CA GLN A 98 -3.55 5.92 12.02
C GLN A 98 -2.71 7.06 11.43
N GLN A 99 -1.40 7.10 11.69
CA GLN A 99 -0.48 8.07 11.09
C GLN A 99 0.00 7.63 9.70
N LEU A 100 0.03 6.32 9.44
CA LEU A 100 0.34 5.76 8.12
C LEU A 100 -0.83 5.89 7.15
N ALA A 101 -2.07 5.88 7.64
CA ALA A 101 -3.26 6.03 6.81
C ALA A 101 -3.32 7.43 6.14
N GLN A 102 -3.68 7.45 4.86
CA GLN A 102 -3.97 8.69 4.13
C GLN A 102 -5.22 9.35 4.73
N LYS A 103 -5.09 10.57 5.24
CA LYS A 103 -6.18 11.26 5.93
C LYS A 103 -6.23 12.75 5.60
N ASN A 104 -7.44 13.27 5.51
CA ASN A 104 -7.72 14.71 5.37
C ASN A 104 -8.25 15.31 6.69
N MET A 105 -8.78 14.46 7.58
CA MET A 105 -9.27 14.80 8.92
C MET A 105 -8.63 13.85 9.95
N LEU A 106 -8.77 14.14 11.25
CA LEU A 106 -8.14 13.34 12.31
C LEU A 106 -8.54 11.84 12.25
N SER A 107 -9.80 11.57 11.93
CA SER A 107 -10.38 10.22 11.90
C SER A 107 -10.18 9.48 10.57
N GLY A 108 -9.84 10.17 9.47
CA GLY A 108 -9.72 9.52 8.17
C GLY A 108 -9.79 10.48 6.99
N TYR A 109 -10.18 9.93 5.84
CA TYR A 109 -10.29 10.66 4.58
C TYR A 109 -11.75 10.89 4.22
N VAL A 110 -12.11 12.14 3.94
CA VAL A 110 -13.45 12.54 3.54
C VAL A 110 -13.34 13.27 2.20
N GLN A 111 -14.11 12.82 1.23
CA GLN A 111 -14.24 13.41 -0.10
C GLN A 111 -15.70 13.44 -0.52
N ASP A 112 -16.06 14.44 -1.29
CA ASP A 112 -17.40 14.52 -1.88
C ASP A 112 -17.54 13.42 -2.94
N ALA A 113 -18.57 12.60 -2.79
CA ALA A 113 -18.86 11.51 -3.71
C ALA A 113 -20.24 11.71 -4.34
N HIS A 114 -20.35 11.39 -5.63
CA HIS A 114 -21.57 11.53 -6.39
C HIS A 114 -22.21 10.15 -6.59
N PHE A 115 -23.16 9.81 -5.71
CA PHE A 115 -23.94 8.58 -5.81
C PHE A 115 -25.34 8.86 -6.36
N ASN A 116 -25.92 7.89 -7.07
CA ASN A 116 -27.34 7.91 -7.35
C ASN A 116 -28.11 7.74 -6.04
N HIS A 117 -29.03 8.67 -5.75
CA HIS A 117 -29.83 8.69 -4.52
C HIS A 117 -30.61 7.38 -4.32
N PHE A 118 -31.18 6.82 -5.39
CA PHE A 118 -31.91 5.56 -5.33
C PHE A 118 -30.99 4.39 -4.93
N ASN A 119 -29.81 4.29 -5.53
CA ASN A 119 -28.89 3.19 -5.26
C ASN A 119 -28.37 3.27 -3.81
N PHE A 120 -28.04 4.47 -3.34
CA PHE A 120 -27.61 4.67 -1.96
C PHE A 120 -28.70 4.26 -0.96
N GLU A 121 -29.92 4.76 -1.14
CA GLU A 121 -31.02 4.44 -0.22
C GLU A 121 -31.44 2.98 -0.31
N ASN A 122 -31.36 2.36 -1.50
CA ASN A 122 -31.59 0.94 -1.68
C ASN A 122 -30.60 0.10 -0.86
N GLN A 123 -29.29 0.34 -1.03
CA GLN A 123 -28.25 -0.38 -0.29
C GLN A 123 -28.35 -0.11 1.22
N ARG A 124 -28.60 1.13 1.63
CA ARG A 124 -28.80 1.50 3.05
C ARG A 124 -29.97 0.76 3.69
N ARG A 125 -31.13 0.70 3.03
CA ARG A 125 -32.31 -0.03 3.53
C ARG A 125 -32.09 -1.53 3.56
N THR A 126 -31.38 -2.05 2.58
CA THR A 126 -31.01 -3.48 2.50
C THR A 126 -30.10 -3.87 3.65
N PHE A 127 -29.07 -3.06 3.95
CA PHE A 127 -28.22 -3.29 5.12
C PHE A 127 -29.02 -3.21 6.43
N HIS A 128 -29.90 -2.23 6.58
CA HIS A 128 -30.69 -2.09 7.81
C HIS A 128 -31.72 -3.21 8.01
N SER A 129 -32.28 -3.74 6.91
CA SER A 129 -33.36 -4.74 6.97
C SER A 129 -32.85 -6.18 6.99
N TYR A 130 -31.78 -6.47 6.23
CA TYR A 130 -31.24 -7.81 6.04
C TYR A 130 -29.81 -7.98 6.54
N GLY A 131 -29.14 -6.91 6.97
CA GLY A 131 -27.78 -6.98 7.52
C GLY A 131 -26.68 -7.12 6.47
N TYR A 132 -26.96 -6.92 5.18
CA TYR A 132 -25.94 -6.95 4.13
C TYR A 132 -26.15 -5.85 3.07
N ALA A 133 -25.07 -5.44 2.41
CA ALA A 133 -25.08 -4.51 1.29
C ALA A 133 -23.81 -4.63 0.45
N ILE A 134 -23.81 -4.05 -0.75
CA ILE A 134 -22.61 -3.97 -1.59
C ILE A 134 -21.62 -2.96 -0.97
N ASP A 135 -20.33 -3.31 -0.95
CA ASP A 135 -19.25 -2.44 -0.51
C ASP A 135 -19.13 -1.21 -1.43
N PRO A 136 -19.31 0.03 -0.91
CA PRO A 136 -19.17 1.24 -1.71
C PRO A 136 -17.70 1.67 -1.92
N SER A 137 -16.72 0.88 -1.48
CA SER A 137 -15.29 1.19 -1.64
C SER A 137 -14.85 1.22 -3.11
N VAL A 138 -13.98 2.18 -3.46
CA VAL A 138 -13.53 2.44 -4.85
C VAL A 138 -12.14 1.88 -5.13
N ASP A 139 -11.63 0.97 -4.31
CA ASP A 139 -10.26 0.49 -4.43
C ASP A 139 -10.07 -0.35 -5.72
N SER A 140 -9.11 0.08 -6.53
CA SER A 140 -8.67 -0.57 -7.77
C SER A 140 -8.13 -2.00 -7.58
N SER A 141 -7.75 -2.38 -6.36
CA SER A 141 -7.15 -3.68 -6.08
C SER A 141 -8.16 -4.79 -5.78
N SER A 142 -9.44 -4.44 -5.61
CA SER A 142 -10.53 -5.40 -5.38
C SER A 142 -11.39 -5.59 -6.62
N SER A 143 -11.02 -6.56 -7.44
CA SER A 143 -11.81 -7.00 -8.58
C SER A 143 -13.01 -7.84 -8.11
N GLY A 144 -14.14 -7.20 -7.81
CA GLY A 144 -15.43 -7.87 -7.63
C GLY A 144 -16.42 -7.09 -6.76
N ASP A 145 -17.72 -7.32 -6.98
CA ASP A 145 -18.81 -6.82 -6.12
C ASP A 145 -18.72 -7.49 -4.74
N LYS A 146 -17.95 -6.89 -3.85
CA LYS A 146 -17.84 -7.35 -2.46
C LYS A 146 -19.13 -7.00 -1.71
N ILE A 147 -19.63 -7.95 -0.93
CA ILE A 147 -20.76 -7.72 -0.04
C ILE A 147 -20.24 -7.56 1.38
N VAL A 148 -20.66 -6.48 2.03
CA VAL A 148 -20.47 -6.23 3.46
C VAL A 148 -21.63 -6.87 4.21
N VAL A 149 -21.32 -7.72 5.20
CA VAL A 149 -22.30 -8.39 6.04
C VAL A 149 -22.09 -7.99 7.50
N SER A 150 -23.17 -7.61 8.19
CA SER A 150 -23.22 -7.25 9.61
C SER A 150 -23.09 -8.48 10.50
N ASN A 151 -23.74 -9.59 10.12
CA ASN A 151 -23.76 -10.83 10.87
C ASN A 151 -22.87 -11.85 10.17
N VAL A 152 -21.58 -11.83 10.49
CA VAL A 152 -20.77 -13.04 10.39
C VAL A 152 -21.21 -13.93 11.55
N ASP A 153 -21.97 -14.98 11.25
CA ASP A 153 -22.26 -16.03 12.22
C ASP A 153 -20.91 -16.58 12.72
N PHE A 154 -20.52 -16.20 13.94
CA PHE A 154 -19.29 -16.61 14.62
C PHE A 154 -19.44 -18.02 15.23
N ASP A 155 -20.22 -18.90 14.60
CA ASP A 155 -20.44 -20.27 15.05
C ASP A 155 -19.38 -21.22 14.46
N HIS A 156 -18.09 -20.89 14.64
CA HIS A 156 -16.99 -21.80 14.31
C HIS A 156 -16.06 -22.06 15.50
N ASP A 157 -15.87 -23.35 15.77
CA ASP A 157 -15.00 -23.92 16.81
C ASP A 157 -13.62 -23.23 16.83
N PRO A 158 -13.06 -22.89 18.01
CA PRO A 158 -11.82 -22.11 18.12
C PRO A 158 -10.56 -22.83 17.62
N ASP A 159 -10.62 -24.12 17.30
CA ASP A 159 -9.47 -24.95 16.90
C ASP A 159 -9.32 -25.14 15.38
N GLU A 160 -10.31 -24.76 14.57
CA GLU A 160 -10.17 -24.76 13.12
C GLU A 160 -9.55 -23.44 12.65
N GLN A 161 -8.41 -23.54 11.95
CA GLN A 161 -7.73 -22.40 11.33
C GLN A 161 -8.75 -21.47 10.70
N LYS A 162 -8.65 -20.16 11.05
CA LYS A 162 -9.43 -19.01 10.57
C LYS A 162 -9.57 -18.98 9.05
N THR A 163 -10.36 -19.89 8.53
CA THR A 163 -10.91 -19.86 7.20
C THR A 163 -12.13 -19.00 7.39
N TYR A 164 -12.09 -17.79 6.84
CA TYR A 164 -13.26 -16.94 6.74
C TYR A 164 -14.39 -17.78 6.16
N LYS A 165 -15.23 -18.35 7.02
CA LYS A 165 -16.57 -18.73 6.61
C LYS A 165 -17.28 -17.40 6.48
N GLU A 166 -17.06 -16.80 5.31
CA GLU A 166 -17.93 -15.78 4.75
C GLU A 166 -19.34 -16.23 5.11
N ALA A 167 -20.02 -15.43 5.95
CA ALA A 167 -21.42 -15.60 6.28
C ALA A 167 -22.10 -16.07 5.02
N THR A 168 -22.64 -17.31 5.02
CA THR A 168 -23.01 -18.07 3.81
C THR A 168 -23.30 -17.09 2.70
N PRO A 169 -22.43 -16.95 1.67
CA PRO A 169 -22.59 -15.89 0.71
C PRO A 169 -24.02 -16.04 0.24
N VAL A 170 -24.86 -15.06 0.56
CA VAL A 170 -25.99 -14.84 -0.31
C VAL A 170 -25.26 -14.54 -1.59
N ASP A 171 -25.13 -15.54 -2.48
CA ASP A 171 -24.37 -15.44 -3.71
C ASP A 171 -24.72 -14.06 -4.25
N ALA A 172 -23.73 -13.20 -4.54
CA ALA A 172 -24.02 -11.79 -4.78
C ALA A 172 -25.10 -11.56 -5.87
N ARG A 173 -25.33 -12.60 -6.69
CA ARG A 173 -26.39 -12.74 -7.70
C ARG A 173 -27.80 -12.99 -7.16
N ASP A 174 -27.94 -13.63 -6.00
CA ASP A 174 -29.20 -13.93 -5.31
C ASP A 174 -29.49 -12.98 -4.14
N ALA A 175 -28.59 -12.02 -3.88
CA ALA A 175 -28.72 -10.99 -2.85
C ALA A 175 -29.77 -9.95 -3.25
N LYS A 176 -31.02 -10.20 -2.83
CA LYS A 176 -32.17 -9.35 -3.16
C LYS A 176 -32.23 -8.10 -2.30
N THR A 177 -32.39 -6.97 -2.95
CA THR A 177 -32.58 -5.71 -2.24
C THR A 177 -34.01 -5.53 -1.73
N VAL A 178 -34.23 -4.59 -0.81
CA VAL A 178 -35.56 -4.34 -0.19
C VAL A 178 -36.63 -3.93 -1.22
N PHE A 179 -36.21 -3.31 -2.33
CA PHE A 179 -37.14 -2.93 -3.40
C PHE A 179 -37.47 -4.09 -4.36
N GLU A 180 -36.86 -5.25 -4.17
CA GLU A 180 -37.15 -6.46 -4.94
C GLU A 180 -38.18 -7.35 -4.24
N LYS A 181 -38.96 -8.09 -5.05
CA LYS A 181 -39.99 -8.98 -4.52
C LYS A 181 -39.37 -10.26 -4.00
N VAL A 182 -39.38 -10.42 -2.69
CA VAL A 182 -39.03 -11.68 -2.00
C VAL A 182 -40.27 -12.55 -1.80
N LYS A 183 -40.11 -13.88 -1.91
CA LYS A 183 -41.17 -14.85 -1.62
C LYS A 183 -41.51 -14.80 -0.13
N LYS A 184 -42.68 -14.24 0.20
CA LYS A 184 -43.16 -14.12 1.58
C LYS A 184 -43.37 -15.50 2.18
N ARG A 185 -42.76 -15.77 3.34
CA ARG A 185 -43.03 -16.98 4.12
C ARG A 185 -44.34 -16.78 4.91
N PRO A 186 -45.10 -17.84 5.19
CA PRO A 186 -46.36 -17.72 5.93
C PRO A 186 -46.16 -17.14 7.34
N GLU A 187 -44.98 -17.34 7.94
CA GLU A 187 -44.62 -16.87 9.28
C GLU A 187 -44.25 -15.38 9.34
N ASP A 188 -43.93 -14.74 8.20
CA ASP A 188 -43.51 -13.34 8.17
C ASP A 188 -44.65 -12.35 8.54
N LYS A 189 -45.90 -12.81 8.52
CA LYS A 189 -47.07 -11.96 8.76
C LYS A 189 -47.65 -12.17 10.15
N ARG A 190 -47.34 -11.26 11.07
CA ARG A 190 -48.04 -11.16 12.35
C ARG A 190 -49.52 -10.81 12.16
N LYS A 191 -50.40 -11.42 12.95
CA LYS A 191 -51.86 -11.18 12.89
C LYS A 191 -52.18 -9.82 13.51
N ARG A 192 -52.95 -8.99 12.79
CA ARG A 192 -53.40 -7.67 13.25
C ARG A 192 -54.90 -7.68 13.51
N ILE A 193 -55.34 -6.86 14.46
CA ILE A 193 -56.77 -6.60 14.69
C ILE A 193 -57.28 -5.80 13.49
N ARG A 194 -58.28 -6.33 12.77
CA ARG A 194 -58.85 -5.70 11.58
C ARG A 194 -60.31 -5.34 11.83
N GLN A 195 -60.55 -4.05 12.06
CA GLN A 195 -61.88 -3.47 12.10
C GLN A 195 -61.90 -2.24 11.18
N ASN A 196 -62.41 -2.45 9.96
CA ASN A 196 -62.37 -1.47 8.88
C ASN A 196 -63.73 -0.82 8.61
N ASP A 197 -64.74 -1.16 9.40
CA ASP A 197 -66.06 -0.55 9.27
C ASP A 197 -66.02 0.88 9.82
N ALA A 198 -66.09 1.86 8.92
CA ALA A 198 -66.03 3.28 9.27
C ALA A 198 -67.35 3.81 9.87
N SER A 199 -68.43 3.02 9.85
CA SER A 199 -69.71 3.41 10.47
C SER A 199 -69.72 3.18 11.99
N ASP A 200 -68.85 2.33 12.51
CA ASP A 200 -68.70 2.10 13.96
C ASP A 200 -67.72 3.13 14.58
N LEU A 201 -68.28 4.08 15.33
CA LEU A 201 -67.53 5.19 15.94
C LEU A 201 -66.55 4.73 17.02
N GLU A 202 -66.87 3.67 17.75
CA GLU A 202 -66.09 3.22 18.92
C GLU A 202 -65.08 2.12 18.53
N GLY A 203 -65.39 1.32 17.51
CA GLY A 203 -64.57 0.17 17.12
C GLY A 203 -63.69 0.37 15.89
N PHE A 204 -63.84 1.44 15.11
CA PHE A 204 -63.03 1.63 13.90
C PHE A 204 -61.52 1.76 14.23
N LEU A 205 -60.72 0.83 13.71
CA LEU A 205 -59.27 0.81 13.90
C LEU A 205 -58.50 1.06 12.60
N GLY A 206 -59.06 0.70 11.45
CA GLY A 206 -58.42 0.90 10.14
C GLY A 206 -56.95 0.44 10.11
N PRO A 207 -56.02 1.22 9.51
CA PRO A 207 -54.59 0.94 9.52
C PRO A 207 -53.91 0.99 10.90
N TRP A 208 -54.58 1.54 11.92
CA TRP A 208 -54.07 1.72 13.29
C TRP A 208 -54.36 0.52 14.20
N GLY A 209 -54.96 -0.56 13.69
CA GLY A 209 -55.10 -1.82 14.43
C GLY A 209 -53.74 -2.42 14.80
N GLY A 210 -53.50 -2.58 16.11
CA GLY A 210 -52.29 -3.23 16.65
C GLY A 210 -52.20 -4.72 16.32
N PHE A 211 -51.10 -5.37 16.72
CA PHE A 211 -50.99 -6.82 16.61
C PHE A 211 -51.79 -7.54 17.71
N VAL A 212 -52.28 -8.74 17.42
CA VAL A 212 -53.10 -9.50 18.39
C VAL A 212 -52.26 -9.98 19.58
N ASP A 213 -50.99 -10.29 19.32
CA ASP A 213 -49.98 -10.71 20.28
C ASP A 213 -49.25 -9.55 20.97
N GLU A 214 -49.55 -8.30 20.59
CA GLU A 214 -48.91 -7.11 21.18
C GLU A 214 -49.56 -6.74 22.51
N GLN A 215 -48.76 -6.78 23.58
CA GLN A 215 -49.14 -6.22 24.86
C GLN A 215 -48.73 -4.74 24.92
N LYS A 216 -49.69 -3.85 25.16
CA LYS A 216 -49.44 -2.39 25.22
C LYS A 216 -48.70 -1.95 26.48
N ILE A 217 -48.77 -2.75 27.54
CA ILE A 217 -48.16 -2.45 28.83
C ILE A 217 -47.19 -3.58 29.12
N ALA A 218 -45.89 -3.27 29.09
CA ALA A 218 -44.85 -4.16 29.57
C ALA A 218 -44.53 -3.76 31.01
N LYS A 219 -44.87 -4.61 31.97
CA LYS A 219 -44.36 -4.51 33.34
C LYS A 219 -43.18 -5.46 33.47
N PRO A 220 -42.06 -5.05 34.10
CA PRO A 220 -41.00 -5.98 34.41
C PRO A 220 -41.53 -7.05 35.36
N ASP A 221 -41.00 -8.28 35.25
CA ASP A 221 -41.26 -9.33 36.23
C ASP A 221 -40.70 -8.90 37.60
N GLU A 222 -41.30 -9.39 38.68
CA GLU A 222 -40.94 -9.06 40.09
C GLU A 222 -39.55 -9.56 40.50
#